data_AF-A0AAW9GT32-F1
#
_entry.id   AF-A0AAW9GT32-F1
#
_cell.length_a   1.000
_cell.length_b   1.000
_cell.length_c   1.000
_cell.angle_alpha   90.00
_cell.angle_beta   90.00
_cell.angle_gamma   90.00
#
_symmetry.space_group_name_H-M   'P 1'
#
loop_
_entity.id
_entity.type
_entity.pdbx_description
1 polymer ?
#
loop_
_entity_poly.entity_id
_entity_poly.type
_entity_poly.pdbx_seq_one_letter_code
_entity_poly.pdbx_strand_id
1 'polypeptide(L)'
;MSVALMSDVFAEDAFSVTSLTDSINAMPFVPGRAGQVAGWEEEGVPTTSILIEEDSGELKLVNPTPRGGPGEAFASSTRKARSLVVPHYQVDDFIAADSVQNIRAFGQASQLEGIIDRVNARLRQHVQWKLDPTLEYQRVGAIKGLILNADGSLAYDLFTEFGVAQEAEIDFDLDNANPAPGALRRKCAGAVRKMADALGGVPVGGIHAFCGDNFFDEMLSHPEVRESYKGTPMAQVLRDGYVTPNGAVYGVFEFGGIIWENYRGKVGNLAFVDSDKCHLFPVGVPGLWRTIYAPADYEETVNTNGLPRYAKQYPSPNGKGRSLEAQMNALSYCVRPKALIKGKRT
;
A
#
# COMPACT_ATOMS: atom_id res chain seq x y z
N MET A 1 36.12 -45.14 5.07
CA MET A 1 35.88 -44.04 6.02
C MET A 1 35.89 -42.74 5.22
N SER A 2 34.89 -41.88 5.47
CA SER A 2 34.71 -40.51 4.95
C SER A 2 34.18 -40.34 3.51
N VAL A 3 32.89 -40.66 3.34
CA VAL A 3 31.98 -39.97 2.40
C VAL A 3 30.66 -39.77 3.15
N ALA A 4 30.62 -38.77 4.03
CA ALA A 4 29.43 -38.43 4.82
C ALA A 4 29.43 -36.96 5.31
N LEU A 5 29.89 -36.02 4.47
CA LEU A 5 29.94 -34.59 4.83
C LEU A 5 29.20 -33.66 3.84
N MET A 6 28.45 -34.20 2.87
CA MET A 6 27.74 -33.36 1.87
C MET A 6 26.21 -33.52 1.88
N SER A 7 25.68 -34.46 2.68
CA SER A 7 24.24 -34.73 2.75
C SER A 7 23.50 -33.95 3.84
N ASP A 8 24.21 -33.23 4.72
CA ASP A 8 23.62 -32.65 5.94
C ASP A 8 23.87 -31.15 6.10
N VAL A 9 24.25 -30.44 5.03
CA VAL A 9 24.31 -28.97 5.07
C VAL A 9 22.89 -28.38 5.02
N PHE A 10 21.90 -29.14 4.53
CA PHE A 10 20.53 -28.65 4.31
C PHE A 10 19.54 -28.99 5.43
N ALA A 11 19.93 -29.79 6.43
CA ALA A 11 19.14 -29.98 7.65
C ALA A 11 19.64 -29.11 8.82
N GLU A 12 20.67 -28.28 8.59
CA GLU A 12 21.12 -27.27 9.54
C GLU A 12 20.08 -26.15 9.69
N ASP A 13 20.02 -25.57 10.88
CA ASP A 13 19.06 -24.53 11.32
C ASP A 13 18.99 -23.32 10.37
N ALA A 14 20.02 -23.10 9.54
CA ALA A 14 20.10 -22.08 8.51
C ALA A 14 19.13 -22.26 7.31
N PHE A 15 18.41 -23.39 7.23
CA PHE A 15 17.48 -23.71 6.13
C PHE A 15 16.05 -24.03 6.60
N SER A 16 15.79 -23.86 7.89
CA SER A 16 14.45 -23.95 8.45
C SER A 16 13.57 -22.81 7.92
N VAL A 17 12.25 -23.02 7.99
CA VAL A 17 11.27 -21.97 7.64
C VAL A 17 11.54 -20.70 8.44
N THR A 18 11.93 -20.83 9.71
CA THR A 18 12.25 -19.71 10.60
C THR A 18 13.46 -18.92 10.11
N SER A 19 14.60 -19.57 9.83
CA SER A 19 15.81 -18.84 9.40
C SER A 19 15.69 -18.21 8.01
N LEU A 20 15.02 -18.88 7.06
CA LEU A 20 14.75 -18.31 5.74
C LEU A 20 13.76 -17.14 5.82
N THR A 21 12.74 -17.27 6.65
CA THR A 21 11.76 -16.20 6.90
C THR A 21 12.43 -15.00 7.58
N ASP A 22 13.27 -15.23 8.58
CA ASP A 22 14.05 -14.18 9.26
C ASP A 22 15.02 -13.50 8.28
N SER A 23 15.70 -14.27 7.43
CA SER A 23 16.61 -13.74 6.40
C SER A 23 15.86 -12.84 5.41
N ILE A 24 14.66 -13.23 4.99
CA ILE A 24 13.85 -12.44 4.06
C ILE A 24 13.24 -11.21 4.71
N ASN A 25 12.84 -11.29 5.98
CA ASN A 25 12.33 -10.14 6.73
C ASN A 25 13.44 -9.17 7.15
N ALA A 26 14.69 -9.64 7.29
CA ALA A 26 15.85 -8.78 7.53
C ALA A 26 16.22 -7.92 6.32
N MET A 27 15.77 -8.28 5.11
CA MET A 27 15.96 -7.43 3.94
C MET A 27 15.13 -6.15 4.07
N PRO A 28 15.74 -4.96 3.88
CA PRO A 28 15.01 -3.72 3.85
C PRO A 28 13.86 -3.80 2.83
N PHE A 29 12.63 -3.65 3.31
CA PHE A 29 11.50 -3.42 2.43
C PHE A 29 11.75 -2.12 1.68
N VAL A 30 11.60 -2.14 0.35
CA VAL A 30 11.64 -0.94 -0.46
C VAL A 30 10.19 -0.56 -0.72
N PRO A 31 9.56 0.25 0.15
CA PRO A 31 8.18 0.64 -0.04
C PRO A 31 8.07 1.40 -1.35
N GLY A 32 7.06 1.01 -2.14
CA GLY A 32 6.56 1.85 -3.21
C GLY A 32 5.98 3.16 -2.65
N ARG A 33 5.55 4.04 -3.54
CA ARG A 33 5.19 5.40 -3.16
C ARG A 33 3.96 5.46 -2.25
N ALA A 34 2.97 4.61 -2.46
CA ALA A 34 1.80 4.48 -1.58
C ALA A 34 2.21 3.97 -0.18
N GLY A 35 3.17 3.06 -0.10
CA GLY A 35 3.78 2.63 1.15
C GLY A 35 4.44 3.76 1.94
N GLN A 36 5.07 4.73 1.27
CA GLN A 36 5.78 5.83 1.92
C GLN A 36 4.86 6.98 2.37
N VAL A 37 3.82 7.28 1.59
CA VAL A 37 3.05 8.51 1.73
C VAL A 37 1.91 8.38 2.74
N ALA A 38 1.20 7.25 2.75
CA ALA A 38 -0.01 7.12 3.56
C ALA A 38 0.29 6.99 5.07
N GLY A 39 1.43 6.37 5.44
CA GLY A 39 1.80 6.09 6.82
C GLY A 39 1.09 4.85 7.36
N TRP A 40 1.45 3.68 6.82
CA TRP A 40 0.84 2.40 7.17
C TRP A 40 1.27 1.91 8.56
N GLU A 41 0.30 1.55 9.39
CA GLU A 41 0.52 0.79 10.62
C GLU A 41 0.45 -0.71 10.29
N GLU A 42 1.56 -1.41 10.48
CA GLU A 42 1.70 -2.82 10.14
C GLU A 42 1.62 -3.70 11.40
N GLU A 43 0.79 -4.73 11.36
CA GLU A 43 0.57 -5.65 12.48
C GLU A 43 0.38 -7.08 11.99
N GLY A 44 1.00 -8.04 12.67
CA GLY A 44 0.74 -9.46 12.46
C GLY A 44 -0.40 -9.94 13.34
N VAL A 45 -1.24 -10.83 12.82
CA VAL A 45 -2.30 -11.52 13.57
C VAL A 45 -2.12 -13.03 13.47
N PRO A 46 -2.60 -13.83 14.44
CA PRO A 46 -2.50 -15.29 14.38
C PRO A 46 -3.63 -15.96 13.58
N THR A 47 -4.57 -15.18 13.02
CA THR A 47 -5.74 -15.67 12.30
C THR A 47 -5.66 -15.34 10.81
N THR A 48 -6.40 -16.07 9.98
CA THR A 48 -6.51 -15.80 8.53
C THR A 48 -7.56 -14.74 8.19
N SER A 49 -8.30 -14.26 9.20
CA SER A 49 -9.29 -13.20 9.08
C SER A 49 -9.21 -12.25 10.25
N ILE A 50 -9.52 -10.98 10.03
CA ILE A 50 -9.66 -9.97 11.08
C ILE A 50 -11.12 -9.61 11.29
N LEU A 51 -11.49 -9.28 12.54
CA LEU A 51 -12.75 -8.62 12.84
C LEU A 51 -12.48 -7.12 13.03
N ILE A 52 -13.12 -6.30 12.21
CA ILE A 52 -13.11 -4.85 12.34
C ILE A 52 -14.38 -4.47 13.10
N GLU A 53 -14.20 -3.96 14.32
CA GLU A 53 -15.29 -3.37 15.10
C GLU A 53 -15.36 -1.88 14.81
N GLU A 54 -16.52 -1.42 14.31
CA GLU A 54 -16.81 0.00 14.18
C GLU A 54 -17.50 0.50 15.45
N ASP A 55 -16.81 1.35 16.22
CA ASP A 55 -17.43 2.12 17.31
C ASP A 55 -17.76 3.52 16.79
N SER A 56 -19.02 3.73 16.44
CA SER A 56 -19.53 5.04 16.00
C SER A 56 -19.67 5.97 17.21
N GLY A 57 -18.54 6.46 17.73
CA GLY A 57 -18.49 7.50 18.75
C GLY A 57 -19.01 8.82 18.19
N GLU A 58 -20.31 9.06 18.31
CA GLU A 58 -20.93 10.32 17.91
C GLU A 58 -20.48 11.42 18.89
N LEU A 59 -19.77 12.44 18.40
CA LEU A 59 -19.47 13.65 19.17
C LEU A 59 -20.77 14.45 19.37
N LYS A 60 -21.49 14.21 20.47
CA LYS A 60 -22.63 15.04 20.86
C LYS A 60 -22.23 16.07 21.91
N LEU A 61 -22.65 17.31 21.68
CA LEU A 61 -22.61 18.36 22.69
C LEU A 61 -23.65 18.02 23.77
N VAL A 62 -23.19 17.91 25.02
CA VAL A 62 -24.06 17.64 26.18
C VAL A 62 -24.69 18.97 26.62
N ASN A 63 -26.00 18.99 26.79
CA ASN A 63 -26.69 20.17 27.33
C ASN A 63 -26.41 20.32 28.84
N PRO A 64 -26.29 21.55 29.37
CA PRO A 64 -26.10 21.74 30.81
C PRO A 64 -27.34 21.27 31.59
N THR A 65 -27.18 20.21 32.39
CA THR A 65 -28.22 19.72 33.31
C THR A 65 -28.20 20.46 34.64
N PRO A 66 -29.35 20.68 35.31
CA PRO A 66 -29.40 21.27 36.64
C PRO A 66 -28.55 20.52 37.66
N ARG A 67 -27.90 21.24 38.57
CA ARG A 67 -27.05 20.66 39.63
C ARG A 67 -27.93 19.78 40.55
N GLY A 68 -27.78 18.46 40.46
CA GLY A 68 -28.55 17.46 41.22
C GLY A 68 -29.65 16.72 40.43
N GLY A 69 -29.83 17.00 39.14
CA GLY A 69 -30.72 16.23 38.26
C GLY A 69 -30.04 14.97 37.68
N PRO A 70 -30.81 13.98 37.20
CA PRO A 70 -30.26 12.87 36.43
C PRO A 70 -29.61 13.39 35.14
N GLY A 71 -28.39 12.93 34.84
CA GLY A 71 -27.69 13.26 33.60
C GLY A 71 -28.33 12.64 32.36
N GLU A 72 -27.97 13.11 31.17
CA GLU A 72 -28.36 12.44 29.92
C GLU A 72 -27.69 11.06 29.84
N ALA A 73 -28.50 10.00 29.70
CA ALA A 73 -28.00 8.65 29.51
C ALA A 73 -27.54 8.48 28.06
N PHE A 74 -26.25 8.18 27.85
CA PHE A 74 -25.72 7.82 26.55
C PHE A 74 -26.28 6.45 26.13
N ALA A 75 -26.89 6.37 24.94
CA ALA A 75 -27.21 5.08 24.34
C ALA A 75 -25.91 4.33 24.06
N SER A 76 -25.84 3.04 24.44
CA SER A 76 -24.70 2.19 24.12
C SER A 76 -24.53 2.10 22.61
N SER A 77 -23.34 2.41 22.08
CA SER A 77 -23.06 2.24 20.66
C SER A 77 -23.23 0.76 20.29
N THR A 78 -23.99 0.50 19.23
CA THR A 78 -24.20 -0.86 18.73
C THR A 78 -22.99 -1.18 17.85
N ARG A 79 -22.00 -1.88 18.42
CA ARG A 79 -20.78 -2.27 17.69
C ARG A 79 -21.16 -3.18 16.52
N LYS A 80 -20.74 -2.81 15.31
CA LYS A 80 -20.83 -3.69 14.14
C LYS A 80 -19.46 -4.33 13.93
N ALA A 81 -19.39 -5.65 14.08
CA ALA A 81 -18.19 -6.43 13.77
C ALA A 81 -18.28 -6.94 12.32
N ARG A 82 -17.20 -6.76 11.55
CA ARG A 82 -17.11 -7.19 10.15
C ARG A 82 -15.87 -8.05 9.98
N SER A 83 -16.01 -9.22 9.35
CA SER A 83 -14.88 -10.12 9.15
C SER A 83 -14.33 -9.97 7.73
N LEU A 84 -13.04 -9.60 7.61
CA LEU A 84 -12.32 -9.59 6.33
C LEU A 84 -11.30 -10.73 6.34
N VAL A 85 -11.29 -11.52 5.26
CA VAL A 85 -10.31 -12.60 5.07
C VAL A 85 -9.04 -12.01 4.46
N VAL A 86 -7.89 -12.32 5.04
CA VAL A 86 -6.59 -11.85 4.56
C VAL A 86 -6.22 -12.61 3.27
N PRO A 87 -5.98 -11.92 2.15
CA PRO A 87 -5.54 -12.57 0.91
C PRO A 87 -4.19 -13.27 1.08
N HIS A 88 -4.05 -14.40 0.39
CA HIS A 88 -2.83 -15.19 0.35
C HIS A 88 -2.15 -15.01 -1.02
N TYR A 89 -0.86 -14.67 -1.01
CA TYR A 89 -0.05 -14.51 -2.21
C TYR A 89 1.16 -15.44 -2.13
N GLN A 90 1.31 -16.35 -3.10
CA GLN A 90 2.41 -17.29 -3.16
C GLN A 90 3.11 -17.26 -4.53
N VAL A 91 4.43 -17.40 -4.51
CA VAL A 91 5.29 -17.51 -5.69
C VAL A 91 6.15 -18.74 -5.55
N ASP A 92 6.00 -19.66 -6.50
CA ASP A 92 6.75 -20.90 -6.57
C ASP A 92 7.85 -20.81 -7.64
N ASP A 93 9.01 -21.40 -7.36
CA ASP A 93 10.09 -21.58 -8.33
C ASP A 93 10.78 -22.92 -8.13
N PHE A 94 11.50 -23.37 -9.15
CA PHE A 94 12.25 -24.61 -9.11
C PHE A 94 13.67 -24.39 -9.63
N ILE A 95 14.65 -24.68 -8.78
CA ILE A 95 16.07 -24.65 -9.14
C ILE A 95 16.54 -26.07 -9.42
N ALA A 96 16.75 -26.37 -10.71
CA ALA A 96 17.39 -27.62 -11.13
C ALA A 96 18.88 -27.64 -10.76
N ALA A 97 19.40 -28.77 -10.27
CA ALA A 97 20.80 -28.90 -9.88
C ALA A 97 21.78 -28.61 -11.04
N ASP A 98 21.41 -29.03 -12.25
CA ASP A 98 22.17 -28.77 -13.48
C ASP A 98 22.23 -27.28 -13.83
N SER A 99 21.20 -26.51 -13.45
CA SER A 99 21.16 -25.06 -13.69
C SER A 99 22.11 -24.25 -12.79
N VAL A 100 22.70 -24.87 -11.77
CA VAL A 100 23.73 -24.25 -10.91
C VAL A 100 25.11 -24.81 -11.25
N GLN A 101 25.18 -25.95 -11.94
CA GLN A 101 26.42 -26.59 -12.30
C GLN A 101 27.20 -25.75 -13.33
N ASN A 102 28.47 -25.47 -13.04
CA ASN A 102 29.37 -24.65 -13.87
C ASN A 102 29.01 -23.16 -13.98
N ILE A 103 28.06 -22.66 -13.19
CA ILE A 103 27.80 -21.21 -13.09
C ILE A 103 28.75 -20.60 -12.07
N ARG A 104 29.42 -19.51 -12.47
CA ARG A 104 30.32 -18.75 -11.59
C ARG A 104 29.51 -17.81 -10.72
N ALA A 105 29.91 -17.68 -9.45
CA ALA A 105 29.30 -16.72 -8.54
C ALA A 105 29.44 -15.28 -9.10
N PHE A 106 28.36 -14.51 -9.05
CA PHE A 106 28.35 -13.13 -9.52
C PHE A 106 29.42 -12.30 -8.76
N GLY A 107 30.35 -11.67 -9.50
CA GLY A 107 31.38 -10.79 -8.93
C GLY A 107 32.68 -11.48 -8.47
N GLN A 108 32.84 -12.80 -8.63
CA GLN A 108 34.10 -13.50 -8.33
C GLN A 108 34.64 -14.30 -9.51
N ALA A 109 35.95 -14.22 -9.74
CA ALA A 109 36.61 -14.86 -10.89
C ALA A 109 36.84 -16.37 -10.72
N SER A 110 36.82 -16.89 -9.48
CA SER A 110 37.32 -18.24 -9.16
C SER A 110 36.40 -19.14 -8.32
N GLN A 111 35.24 -18.66 -7.86
CA GLN A 111 34.30 -19.49 -7.10
C GLN A 111 33.06 -19.87 -7.92
N LEU A 112 32.71 -21.16 -7.88
CA LEU A 112 31.44 -21.67 -8.41
C LEU A 112 30.31 -21.21 -7.50
N GLU A 113 29.17 -20.82 -8.10
CA GLU A 113 27.98 -20.44 -7.34
C GLU A 113 27.47 -21.65 -6.55
N GLY A 114 27.34 -21.50 -5.23
CA GLY A 114 26.70 -22.51 -4.41
C GLY A 114 25.20 -22.55 -4.70
N ILE A 115 24.59 -23.74 -4.67
CA ILE A 115 23.13 -23.89 -4.76
C ILE A 115 22.42 -22.99 -3.72
N ILE A 116 23.05 -22.78 -2.56
CA ILE A 116 22.55 -21.91 -1.48
C ILE A 116 22.49 -20.43 -1.90
N ASP A 117 23.56 -19.91 -2.51
CA ASP A 117 23.59 -18.52 -2.97
C ASP A 117 22.53 -18.27 -4.04
N ARG A 118 22.34 -19.26 -4.93
CA ARG A 118 21.31 -19.22 -5.98
C ARG A 118 19.90 -19.23 -5.39
N VAL A 119 19.64 -20.09 -4.39
CA VAL A 119 18.36 -20.18 -3.67
C VAL A 119 18.04 -18.85 -3.01
N ASN A 120 18.96 -18.31 -2.22
CA ASN A 120 18.77 -17.03 -1.56
C ASN A 120 18.56 -15.91 -2.59
N ALA A 121 19.36 -15.84 -3.65
CA ALA A 121 19.18 -14.85 -4.71
C ALA A 121 17.79 -14.94 -5.39
N ARG A 122 17.28 -16.15 -5.64
CA ARG A 122 15.95 -16.36 -6.23
C ARG A 122 14.82 -15.94 -5.31
N LEU A 123 14.86 -16.34 -4.04
CA LEU A 123 13.89 -15.91 -3.04
C LEU A 123 13.85 -14.38 -2.90
N ARG A 124 15.01 -13.72 -2.91
CA ARG A 124 15.10 -12.25 -2.94
C ARG A 124 14.41 -11.65 -4.17
N GLN A 125 14.62 -12.25 -5.34
CA GLN A 125 13.97 -11.80 -6.58
C GLN A 125 12.44 -11.98 -6.54
N HIS A 126 11.93 -13.09 -5.99
CA HIS A 126 10.48 -13.28 -5.84
C HIS A 126 9.86 -12.18 -4.96
N VAL A 127 10.52 -11.88 -3.84
CA VAL A 127 10.06 -10.81 -2.94
C VAL A 127 10.08 -9.46 -3.65
N GLN A 128 11.24 -9.04 -4.17
CA GLN A 128 11.43 -7.70 -4.72
C GLN A 128 10.63 -7.45 -6.01
N TRP A 129 10.44 -8.48 -6.84
CA TRP A 129 9.84 -8.30 -8.16
C TRP A 129 8.39 -8.76 -8.24
N LYS A 130 7.88 -9.48 -7.22
CA LYS A 130 6.51 -10.00 -7.22
C LYS A 130 5.74 -9.57 -5.97
N LEU A 131 6.23 -9.90 -4.77
CA LEU A 131 5.47 -9.65 -3.54
C LEU A 131 5.42 -8.15 -3.19
N ASP A 132 6.55 -7.44 -3.24
CA ASP A 132 6.61 -6.01 -2.91
C ASP A 132 5.74 -5.15 -3.86
N PRO A 133 5.78 -5.35 -5.20
CA PRO A 133 4.86 -4.68 -6.11
C PRO A 133 3.39 -5.05 -5.90
N THR A 134 3.10 -6.29 -5.49
CA THR A 134 1.72 -6.73 -5.19
C THR A 134 1.19 -6.01 -3.95
N LEU A 135 2.01 -5.87 -2.90
CA LEU A 135 1.64 -5.10 -1.71
C LEU A 135 1.41 -3.64 -2.05
N GLU A 136 2.27 -3.03 -2.85
CA GLU A 136 2.08 -1.66 -3.33
C GLU A 136 0.78 -1.51 -4.12
N TYR A 137 0.47 -2.44 -5.02
CA TYR A 137 -0.79 -2.42 -5.78
C TYR A 137 -2.01 -2.51 -4.86
N GLN A 138 -1.96 -3.39 -3.85
CA GLN A 138 -3.01 -3.53 -2.85
C GLN A 138 -3.19 -2.22 -2.04
N ARG A 139 -2.09 -1.57 -1.65
CA ARG A 139 -2.09 -0.28 -0.94
C ARG A 139 -2.69 0.84 -1.78
N VAL A 140 -2.38 0.91 -3.07
CA VAL A 140 -3.03 1.85 -3.98
C VAL A 140 -4.52 1.55 -4.08
N GLY A 141 -4.92 0.27 -4.18
CA GLY A 141 -6.33 -0.14 -4.14
C GLY A 141 -7.02 0.34 -2.86
N ALA A 142 -6.40 0.15 -1.71
CA ALA A 142 -6.91 0.63 -0.42
C ALA A 142 -7.02 2.16 -0.35
N ILE A 143 -6.09 2.91 -0.95
CA ILE A 143 -6.18 4.37 -1.10
C ILE A 143 -7.37 4.79 -1.99
N LYS A 144 -7.66 4.01 -3.03
CA LYS A 144 -8.84 4.21 -3.89
C LYS A 144 -10.15 3.79 -3.21
N GLY A 145 -10.06 3.01 -2.12
CA GLY A 145 -11.18 2.35 -1.46
C GLY A 145 -11.62 1.04 -2.13
N LEU A 146 -10.93 0.62 -3.19
CA LEU A 146 -11.23 -0.57 -3.99
C LEU A 146 -9.97 -1.42 -4.11
N ILE A 147 -9.90 -2.50 -3.33
CA ILE A 147 -8.79 -3.45 -3.37
C ILE A 147 -9.03 -4.41 -4.53
N LEU A 148 -8.09 -4.45 -5.47
CA LEU A 148 -8.16 -5.26 -6.67
C LEU A 148 -7.15 -6.41 -6.61
N ASN A 149 -7.50 -7.53 -7.22
CA ASN A 149 -6.59 -8.62 -7.51
C ASN A 149 -5.74 -8.30 -8.74
N ALA A 150 -4.68 -9.09 -8.97
CA ALA A 150 -3.77 -8.90 -10.09
C ALA A 150 -4.44 -8.99 -11.48
N ASP A 151 -5.57 -9.70 -11.59
CA ASP A 151 -6.38 -9.80 -12.81
C ASP A 151 -7.35 -8.61 -13.02
N GLY A 152 -7.37 -7.65 -12.09
CA GLY A 152 -8.27 -6.51 -12.08
C GLY A 152 -9.65 -6.81 -11.49
N SER A 153 -9.91 -8.03 -11.01
CA SER A 153 -11.14 -8.34 -10.29
C SER A 153 -11.15 -7.64 -8.92
N LEU A 154 -12.35 -7.26 -8.47
CA LEU A 154 -12.54 -6.64 -7.17
C LEU A 154 -12.38 -7.68 -6.07
N ALA A 155 -11.39 -7.49 -5.20
CA ALA A 155 -11.21 -8.30 -4.00
C ALA A 155 -12.08 -7.77 -2.85
N TYR A 156 -12.00 -6.46 -2.58
CA TYR A 156 -12.82 -5.79 -1.58
C TYR A 156 -13.20 -4.38 -2.02
N ASP A 157 -14.48 -4.04 -1.89
CA ASP A 157 -14.94 -2.66 -1.91
C ASP A 157 -15.10 -2.17 -0.47
N LEU A 158 -14.15 -1.35 -0.02
CA LEU A 158 -14.14 -0.84 1.36
C LEU A 158 -15.37 0.03 1.67
N PHE A 159 -16.00 0.67 0.67
CA PHE A 159 -17.22 1.45 0.90
C PHE A 159 -18.38 0.52 1.25
N THR A 160 -18.56 -0.53 0.46
CA THR A 160 -19.57 -1.57 0.70
C THR A 160 -19.30 -2.32 2.01
N GLU A 161 -18.06 -2.74 2.23
CA GLU A 161 -17.67 -3.46 3.45
C GLU A 161 -17.93 -2.62 4.69
N PHE A 162 -17.60 -1.32 4.71
CA PHE A 162 -17.87 -0.45 5.86
C PHE A 162 -19.30 0.09 5.88
N GLY A 163 -20.12 -0.16 4.85
CA GLY A 163 -21.50 0.30 4.75
C GLY A 163 -21.61 1.83 4.63
N VAL A 164 -20.64 2.46 3.99
CA VAL A 164 -20.61 3.91 3.75
C VAL A 164 -20.72 4.19 2.26
N ALA A 165 -21.41 5.27 1.89
CA ALA A 165 -21.45 5.71 0.50
C ALA A 165 -20.18 6.49 0.16
N GLN A 166 -19.56 6.16 -0.98
CA GLN A 166 -18.48 6.96 -1.53
C GLN A 166 -18.99 8.36 -1.91
N GLU A 167 -18.19 9.39 -1.63
CA GLU A 167 -18.47 10.74 -2.09
C GLU A 167 -18.51 10.79 -3.63
N ALA A 168 -19.44 11.58 -4.17
CA ALA A 168 -19.55 11.76 -5.60
C ALA A 168 -18.22 12.25 -6.19
N GLU A 169 -17.82 11.64 -7.32
CA GLU A 169 -16.59 11.97 -8.01
C GLU A 169 -16.54 13.47 -8.33
N ILE A 170 -15.47 14.13 -7.88
CA ILE A 170 -15.31 15.57 -8.05
C ILE A 170 -14.76 15.84 -9.44
N ASP A 171 -15.56 16.54 -10.22
CA ASP A 171 -15.13 17.14 -11.47
C ASP A 171 -14.30 18.40 -11.21
N PHE A 172 -13.04 18.39 -11.61
CA PHE A 172 -12.15 19.55 -11.47
C PHE A 172 -12.21 20.52 -12.66
N ASP A 173 -12.92 20.17 -13.75
CA ASP A 173 -13.14 21.04 -14.92
C ASP A 173 -11.83 21.61 -15.49
N LEU A 174 -10.79 20.78 -15.59
CA LEU A 174 -9.42 21.19 -15.95
C LEU A 174 -9.26 21.46 -17.45
N ASP A 175 -10.16 20.93 -18.28
CA ASP A 175 -10.18 21.09 -19.73
C ASP A 175 -10.95 22.35 -20.19
N ASN A 176 -11.56 23.07 -19.25
CA ASN A 176 -12.27 24.31 -19.53
C ASN A 176 -11.29 25.39 -20.01
N ALA A 177 -11.49 25.86 -21.24
CA ALA A 177 -10.65 26.90 -21.83
C ALA A 177 -10.79 28.27 -21.13
N ASN A 178 -11.89 28.52 -20.40
CA ASN A 178 -12.18 29.79 -19.73
C ASN A 178 -12.73 29.56 -18.31
N PRO A 179 -11.91 29.01 -17.38
CA PRO A 179 -12.35 28.73 -16.04
C PRO A 179 -12.62 30.05 -15.28
N ALA A 180 -13.70 30.08 -14.50
CA ALA A 180 -14.01 31.24 -13.68
C ALA A 180 -12.96 31.41 -12.56
N PRO A 181 -12.49 32.64 -12.26
CA PRO A 181 -11.47 32.83 -11.22
C PRO A 181 -11.87 32.27 -9.85
N GLY A 182 -11.02 31.41 -9.30
CA GLY A 182 -11.21 30.76 -8.00
C GLY A 182 -12.12 29.53 -8.04
N ALA A 183 -12.53 29.07 -9.23
CA ALA A 183 -13.34 27.86 -9.40
C ALA A 183 -12.54 26.62 -8.96
N LEU A 184 -11.29 26.51 -9.40
CA LEU A 184 -10.43 25.37 -9.05
C LEU A 184 -10.15 25.36 -7.55
N ARG A 185 -9.76 26.51 -6.98
CA ARG A 185 -9.55 26.63 -5.53
C ARG A 185 -10.79 26.26 -4.72
N ARG A 186 -11.99 26.60 -5.18
CA ARG A 186 -13.26 26.24 -4.52
C ARG A 186 -13.49 24.72 -4.54
N LYS A 187 -13.15 24.04 -5.63
CA LYS A 187 -13.21 22.57 -5.74
C LYS A 187 -12.25 21.91 -4.75
N CYS A 188 -11.00 22.36 -4.69
CA CYS A 188 -10.02 21.89 -3.70
C CYS A 188 -10.54 22.06 -2.26
N ALA A 189 -11.01 23.27 -1.92
CA ALA A 189 -11.55 23.55 -0.58
C ALA A 189 -12.80 22.69 -0.26
N GLY A 190 -13.64 22.41 -1.25
CA GLY A 190 -14.76 21.49 -1.11
C GLY A 190 -14.33 20.06 -0.80
N ALA A 191 -13.32 19.56 -1.50
CA ALA A 191 -12.74 18.23 -1.25
C ALA A 191 -12.15 18.14 0.16
N VAL A 192 -11.35 19.14 0.58
CA VAL A 192 -10.76 19.20 1.92
C VAL A 192 -11.83 19.18 3.01
N ARG A 193 -12.90 19.96 2.85
CA ARG A 193 -14.01 20.01 3.83
C ARG A 193 -14.75 18.68 3.92
N LYS A 194 -15.11 18.08 2.78
CA LYS A 194 -15.75 16.75 2.74
C LYS A 194 -14.91 15.70 3.47
N MET A 195 -13.59 15.72 3.25
CA MET A 195 -12.67 14.79 3.91
C MET A 195 -12.61 15.04 5.42
N ALA A 196 -12.53 16.30 5.85
CA ALA A 196 -12.55 16.66 7.27
C ALA A 196 -13.87 16.25 7.96
N ASP A 197 -15.01 16.47 7.29
CA ASP A 197 -16.33 16.08 7.79
C ASP A 197 -16.44 14.54 7.91
N ALA A 198 -15.91 13.80 6.94
CA ALA A 198 -15.87 12.34 6.96
C ALA A 198 -14.95 11.78 8.07
N LEU A 199 -13.90 12.52 8.46
CA LEU A 199 -13.02 12.15 9.56
C LEU A 199 -13.56 12.56 10.94
N GLY A 200 -14.67 13.30 11.02
CA GLY A 200 -15.38 13.55 12.28
C GLY A 200 -14.57 14.29 13.35
N GLY A 201 -13.72 15.24 12.93
CA GLY A 201 -12.95 16.08 13.86
C GLY A 201 -11.60 15.51 14.32
N VAL A 202 -11.16 14.37 13.77
CA VAL A 202 -9.77 13.93 13.94
C VAL A 202 -8.85 14.89 13.20
N PRO A 203 -7.76 15.38 13.83
CA PRO A 203 -6.80 16.25 13.16
C PRO A 203 -6.27 15.60 11.89
N VAL A 204 -6.49 16.26 10.75
CA VAL A 204 -5.90 15.87 9.48
C VAL A 204 -4.49 16.45 9.43
N GLY A 205 -3.48 15.62 9.18
CA GLY A 205 -2.11 16.10 9.01
C GLY A 205 -1.98 16.88 7.71
N GLY A 206 -1.98 16.16 6.59
CA GLY A 206 -2.00 16.72 5.24
C GLY A 206 -2.99 15.97 4.36
N ILE A 207 -3.30 16.53 3.20
CA ILE A 207 -4.07 15.84 2.16
C ILE A 207 -3.15 15.61 0.98
N HIS A 208 -3.10 14.36 0.54
CA HIS A 208 -2.30 13.94 -0.58
C HIS A 208 -3.20 13.43 -1.70
N ALA A 209 -2.83 13.70 -2.94
CA ALA A 209 -3.57 13.28 -4.12
C ALA A 209 -2.65 12.55 -5.10
N PHE A 210 -2.95 11.29 -5.37
CA PHE A 210 -2.32 10.56 -6.48
C PHE A 210 -3.09 10.82 -7.76
N CYS A 211 -2.39 11.31 -8.77
CA CYS A 211 -2.95 11.75 -10.04
C CYS A 211 -2.38 10.93 -11.19
N GLY A 212 -3.20 10.70 -12.20
CA GLY A 212 -2.74 10.27 -13.51
C GLY A 212 -2.08 11.41 -14.28
N ASP A 213 -1.46 11.04 -15.40
CA ASP A 213 -0.62 11.94 -16.21
C ASP A 213 -1.39 13.15 -16.75
N ASN A 214 -2.49 12.94 -17.47
CA ASN A 214 -3.27 14.02 -18.06
C ASN A 214 -3.85 14.96 -17.00
N PHE A 215 -4.35 14.39 -15.89
CA PHE A 215 -4.87 15.18 -14.78
C PHE A 215 -3.78 16.09 -14.20
N PHE A 216 -2.58 15.54 -13.96
CA PHE A 216 -1.47 16.28 -13.38
C PHE A 216 -0.97 17.39 -14.30
N ASP A 217 -0.81 17.10 -15.59
CA ASP A 217 -0.31 18.05 -16.59
C ASP A 217 -1.29 19.24 -16.76
N GLU A 218 -2.59 18.97 -16.80
CA GLU A 218 -3.61 20.02 -16.89
C GLU A 218 -3.76 20.80 -15.57
N MET A 219 -3.65 20.14 -14.43
CA MET A 219 -3.66 20.83 -13.13
C MET A 219 -2.47 21.78 -13.00
N LEU A 220 -1.26 21.36 -13.37
CA LEU A 220 -0.06 22.18 -13.31
C LEU A 220 -0.09 23.35 -14.31
N SER A 221 -0.69 23.14 -15.48
CA SER A 221 -0.82 24.17 -16.52
C SER A 221 -2.02 25.10 -16.36
N HIS A 222 -2.95 24.77 -15.44
CA HIS A 222 -4.16 25.55 -15.18
C HIS A 222 -3.82 27.02 -14.83
N PRO A 223 -4.56 28.01 -15.39
CA PRO A 223 -4.27 29.43 -15.17
C PRO A 223 -4.18 29.82 -13.68
N GLU A 224 -5.12 29.35 -12.85
CA GLU A 224 -5.09 29.65 -11.40
C GLU A 224 -3.82 29.14 -10.71
N VAL A 225 -3.32 27.96 -11.10
CA VAL A 225 -2.08 27.40 -10.55
C VAL A 225 -0.92 28.24 -11.04
N ARG A 226 -0.77 28.45 -12.34
CA ARG A 226 0.34 29.25 -12.90
C ARG A 226 0.41 30.66 -12.31
N GLU A 227 -0.72 31.36 -12.21
CA GLU A 227 -0.77 32.71 -11.61
C GLU A 227 -0.42 32.71 -10.12
N SER A 228 -0.79 31.67 -9.37
CA SER A 228 -0.45 31.56 -7.93
C SER A 228 1.06 31.39 -7.69
N TYR A 229 1.75 30.78 -8.64
CA TYR A 229 3.18 30.49 -8.54
C TYR A 229 4.06 31.61 -9.14
N LYS A 230 3.56 32.34 -10.14
CA LYS A 230 4.27 33.45 -10.79
C LYS A 230 4.68 34.53 -9.77
N GLY A 231 5.90 35.04 -9.91
CA GLY A 231 6.43 36.09 -9.03
C GLY A 231 6.87 35.62 -7.64
N THR A 232 6.75 34.32 -7.35
CA THR A 232 7.23 33.71 -6.09
C THR A 232 8.43 32.79 -6.36
N PRO A 233 9.23 32.41 -5.34
CA PRO A 233 10.26 31.39 -5.48
C PRO A 233 9.72 30.05 -5.99
N MET A 234 8.43 29.77 -5.77
CA MET A 234 7.78 28.54 -6.21
C MET A 234 7.62 28.47 -7.74
N ALA A 235 7.80 29.56 -8.48
CA ALA A 235 7.78 29.53 -9.95
C ALA A 235 8.74 28.50 -10.56
N GLN A 236 9.77 28.08 -9.81
CA GLN A 236 10.65 26.97 -10.19
C GLN A 236 9.90 25.63 -10.33
N VAL A 237 8.88 25.37 -9.51
CA VAL A 237 8.03 24.16 -9.57
C VAL A 237 7.31 24.03 -10.92
N LEU A 238 6.95 25.15 -11.56
CA LEU A 238 6.34 25.12 -12.89
C LEU A 238 7.30 24.62 -13.99
N ARG A 239 8.61 24.59 -13.72
CA ARG A 239 9.65 24.11 -14.64
C ARG A 239 10.20 22.74 -14.23
N ASP A 240 10.42 22.56 -12.93
CA ASP A 240 11.12 21.40 -12.38
C ASP A 240 10.15 20.36 -11.78
N GLY A 241 8.87 20.69 -11.64
CA GLY A 241 7.84 19.92 -10.92
C GLY A 241 7.45 18.57 -11.53
N TYR A 242 8.24 18.05 -12.48
CA TYR A 242 8.15 16.69 -13.01
C TYR A 242 9.19 15.74 -12.40
N VAL A 243 10.21 16.29 -11.72
CA VAL A 243 11.28 15.52 -11.06
C VAL A 243 11.42 16.03 -9.63
N THR A 244 11.25 15.13 -8.66
CA THR A 244 11.53 15.44 -7.25
C THR A 244 13.00 15.85 -7.06
N PRO A 245 13.33 16.63 -6.01
CA PRO A 245 14.73 17.00 -5.71
C PRO A 245 15.69 15.80 -5.56
N ASN A 246 15.16 14.61 -5.30
CA ASN A 246 15.91 13.35 -5.18
C ASN A 246 16.07 12.60 -6.51
N GLY A 247 15.69 13.21 -7.65
CA GLY A 247 15.85 12.64 -8.98
C GLY A 247 14.79 11.60 -9.38
N ALA A 248 13.78 11.36 -8.53
CA ALA A 248 12.66 10.50 -8.90
C ALA A 248 11.66 11.28 -9.75
N VAL A 249 11.23 10.72 -10.89
CA VAL A 249 10.27 11.32 -11.84
C VAL A 249 8.82 11.21 -11.29
N TYR A 250 8.63 11.67 -10.06
CA TYR A 250 7.32 11.93 -9.48
C TYR A 250 7.16 13.44 -9.46
N GLY A 251 6.30 13.95 -10.33
CA GLY A 251 5.98 15.36 -10.26
C GLY A 251 5.17 15.63 -9.00
N VAL A 252 5.59 16.59 -8.17
CA VAL A 252 4.89 16.93 -6.92
C VAL A 252 4.78 18.43 -6.78
N PHE A 253 3.59 18.93 -6.46
CA PHE A 253 3.37 20.33 -6.10
C PHE A 253 2.20 20.48 -5.14
N GLU A 254 2.14 21.60 -4.42
CA GLU A 254 1.06 21.89 -3.48
C GLU A 254 0.14 23.00 -3.98
N PHE A 255 -1.15 22.72 -4.08
CA PHE A 255 -2.13 23.75 -4.43
C PHE A 255 -3.45 23.52 -3.69
N GLY A 256 -4.01 24.58 -3.11
CA GLY A 256 -5.30 24.52 -2.43
C GLY A 256 -5.28 23.71 -1.12
N GLY A 257 -4.12 23.57 -0.48
CA GLY A 257 -3.93 22.77 0.74
C GLY A 257 -3.87 21.26 0.48
N ILE A 258 -3.61 20.87 -0.77
CA ILE A 258 -3.48 19.47 -1.21
C ILE A 258 -2.12 19.32 -1.90
N ILE A 259 -1.40 18.26 -1.55
CA ILE A 259 -0.18 17.84 -2.25
C ILE A 259 -0.60 16.97 -3.41
N TRP A 260 -0.39 17.45 -4.63
CA TRP A 260 -0.67 16.76 -5.87
C TRP A 260 0.58 16.05 -6.34
N GLU A 261 0.48 14.74 -6.55
CA GLU A 261 1.58 13.92 -7.01
C GLU A 261 1.17 13.12 -8.25
N ASN A 262 1.99 13.20 -9.30
CA ASN A 262 1.88 12.31 -10.43
C ASN A 262 2.38 10.91 -10.03
N TYR A 263 1.43 9.98 -9.91
CA TYR A 263 1.71 8.60 -9.52
C TYR A 263 2.02 7.74 -10.75
N ARG A 264 3.30 7.36 -10.89
CA ARG A 264 3.81 6.59 -12.05
C ARG A 264 3.81 5.06 -11.87
N GLY A 265 3.27 4.54 -10.77
CA GLY A 265 3.22 3.10 -10.52
C GLY A 265 2.38 2.37 -11.56
N LYS A 266 2.96 1.34 -12.17
CA LYS A 266 2.33 0.51 -13.20
C LYS A 266 2.85 -0.93 -13.12
N VAL A 267 2.01 -1.88 -13.53
CA VAL A 267 2.42 -3.27 -13.77
C VAL A 267 2.21 -3.57 -15.25
N GLY A 268 3.32 -3.83 -15.95
CA GLY A 268 3.32 -3.90 -17.41
C GLY A 268 2.82 -2.58 -18.02
N ASN A 269 1.69 -2.66 -18.72
CA ASN A 269 1.03 -1.50 -19.35
C ASN A 269 -0.13 -0.93 -18.52
N LEU A 270 -0.50 -1.56 -17.40
CA LEU A 270 -1.61 -1.11 -16.57
C LEU A 270 -1.10 -0.12 -15.52
N ALA A 271 -1.46 1.15 -15.67
CA ALA A 271 -1.24 2.17 -14.65
C ALA A 271 -2.16 1.93 -13.45
N PHE A 272 -1.66 2.15 -12.23
CA PHE A 272 -2.48 1.96 -11.04
C PHE A 272 -3.49 3.10 -10.82
N VAL A 273 -3.18 4.28 -11.37
CA VAL A 273 -4.07 5.45 -11.42
C VAL A 273 -4.35 5.76 -12.87
N ASP A 274 -5.63 5.90 -13.21
CA ASP A 274 -6.05 6.27 -14.57
C ASP A 274 -5.57 7.68 -14.93
N SER A 275 -5.21 7.90 -16.20
CA SER A 275 -4.59 9.14 -16.69
C SER A 275 -5.38 10.41 -16.38
N ASP A 276 -6.71 10.33 -16.41
CA ASP A 276 -7.62 11.47 -16.22
C ASP A 276 -8.24 11.51 -14.80
N LYS A 277 -7.74 10.70 -13.87
CA LYS A 277 -8.29 10.58 -12.51
C LYS A 277 -7.28 11.01 -11.45
N CYS A 278 -7.82 11.40 -10.31
CA CYS A 278 -7.06 11.59 -9.09
C CYS A 278 -7.76 10.95 -7.88
N HIS A 279 -6.97 10.57 -6.89
CA HIS A 279 -7.45 9.99 -5.64
C HIS A 279 -6.86 10.78 -4.49
N LEU A 280 -7.72 11.50 -3.77
CA LEU A 280 -7.36 12.31 -2.63
C LEU A 280 -7.60 11.52 -1.35
N PHE A 281 -6.63 11.58 -0.46
CA PHE A 281 -6.65 10.83 0.78
C PHE A 281 -5.91 11.57 1.91
N PRO A 282 -6.29 11.34 3.18
CA PRO A 282 -5.64 11.99 4.30
C PRO A 282 -4.34 11.27 4.66
N VAL A 283 -3.34 12.04 5.06
CA VAL A 283 -2.06 11.53 5.59
C VAL A 283 -1.82 12.05 7.00
N GLY A 284 -1.08 11.28 7.79
CA GLY A 284 -0.76 11.62 9.18
C GLY A 284 -1.93 11.48 10.16
N VAL A 285 -2.97 10.72 9.79
CA VAL A 285 -4.08 10.35 10.68
C VAL A 285 -3.74 9.02 11.36
N PRO A 286 -3.51 8.98 12.68
CA PRO A 286 -3.15 7.75 13.38
C PRO A 286 -4.23 6.66 13.22
N GLY A 287 -3.82 5.42 12.98
CA GLY A 287 -4.70 4.27 12.82
C GLY A 287 -5.57 4.27 11.55
N LEU A 288 -5.42 5.23 10.64
CA LEU A 288 -6.23 5.29 9.43
C LEU A 288 -5.86 4.20 8.41
N TRP A 289 -4.56 3.99 8.22
CA TRP A 289 -3.99 3.07 7.23
C TRP A 289 -3.41 1.87 7.94
N ARG A 290 -3.97 0.69 7.72
CA ARG A 290 -3.49 -0.54 8.38
C ARG A 290 -3.11 -1.59 7.35
N THR A 291 -2.02 -2.29 7.59
CA THR A 291 -1.66 -3.53 6.89
C THR A 291 -1.63 -4.65 7.91
N ILE A 292 -2.46 -5.67 7.70
CA ILE A 292 -2.48 -6.84 8.54
C ILE A 292 -1.79 -8.00 7.84
N TYR A 293 -0.91 -8.70 8.56
CA TYR A 293 -0.28 -9.93 8.09
C TYR A 293 -0.85 -11.15 8.79
N ALA A 294 -1.26 -12.16 8.02
CA ALA A 294 -1.72 -13.46 8.52
C ALA A 294 -0.60 -14.51 8.46
N PRO A 295 -0.68 -15.61 9.24
CA PRO A 295 0.30 -16.68 9.18
C PRO A 295 0.32 -17.37 7.81
N ALA A 296 1.48 -17.92 7.43
CA ALA A 296 1.62 -18.84 6.30
C ALA A 296 0.89 -20.16 6.54
N ASP A 297 0.58 -20.87 5.46
CA ASP A 297 -0.05 -22.20 5.47
C ASP A 297 1.00 -23.34 5.59
N TYR A 298 2.12 -23.07 6.26
CA TYR A 298 3.08 -24.08 6.65
C TYR A 298 2.73 -24.68 8.01
N GLU A 299 3.00 -25.98 8.20
CA GLU A 299 2.78 -26.68 9.48
C GLU A 299 3.46 -25.95 10.64
N GLU A 300 4.63 -25.37 10.39
CA GLU A 300 5.45 -24.67 11.38
C GLU A 300 4.92 -23.28 11.75
N THR A 301 4.01 -22.70 10.94
CA THR A 301 3.47 -21.34 11.11
C THR A 301 1.99 -21.32 11.54
N VAL A 302 1.38 -22.49 11.73
CA VAL A 302 -0.02 -22.59 12.18
C VAL A 302 -0.17 -21.97 13.57
N ASN A 303 -1.14 -21.06 13.72
CA ASN A 303 -1.43 -20.32 14.96
C ASN A 303 -0.28 -19.45 15.49
N THR A 304 0.76 -19.19 14.69
CA THR A 304 1.78 -18.20 15.05
C THR A 304 1.37 -16.82 14.55
N ASN A 305 2.02 -15.77 15.07
CA ASN A 305 1.76 -14.43 14.56
C ASN A 305 2.17 -14.33 13.08
N GLY A 306 1.34 -13.65 12.29
CA GLY A 306 1.65 -13.34 10.89
C GLY A 306 2.92 -12.49 10.76
N LEU A 307 3.72 -12.78 9.75
CA LEU A 307 4.91 -12.04 9.37
C LEU A 307 4.73 -11.46 7.97
N PRO A 308 5.45 -10.36 7.62
CA PRO A 308 5.29 -9.72 6.32
C PRO A 308 5.55 -10.64 5.14
N ARG A 309 6.53 -11.53 5.28
CA ARG A 309 6.96 -12.47 4.24
C ARG A 309 7.33 -13.79 4.87
N TYR A 310 7.17 -14.85 4.10
CA TYR A 310 7.62 -16.21 4.44
C TYR A 310 8.37 -16.82 3.27
N ALA A 311 9.31 -17.72 3.57
CA ALA A 311 9.88 -18.58 2.55
C ALA A 311 10.18 -19.98 3.05
N LYS A 312 10.08 -20.92 2.11
CA LYS A 312 10.39 -22.33 2.33
C LYS A 312 11.13 -22.88 1.12
N GLN A 313 12.04 -23.82 1.37
CA GLN A 313 12.67 -24.61 0.32
C GLN A 313 12.67 -26.09 0.70
N TYR A 314 12.43 -26.95 -0.26
CA TYR A 314 12.43 -28.39 -0.06
C TYR A 314 13.04 -29.14 -1.23
N PRO A 315 13.64 -30.32 -0.98
CA PRO A 315 14.20 -31.13 -2.05
C PRO A 315 13.09 -31.64 -2.97
N SER A 316 13.36 -31.66 -4.27
CA SER A 316 12.51 -32.37 -5.22
C SER A 316 12.43 -33.86 -4.88
N PRO A 317 11.29 -34.53 -5.17
CA PRO A 317 11.14 -35.96 -4.91
C PRO A 317 12.20 -36.86 -5.56
N ASN A 318 12.79 -36.40 -6.67
CA ASN A 318 13.84 -37.11 -7.40
C ASN A 318 15.26 -36.63 -7.08
N GLY A 319 15.43 -35.69 -6.14
CA GLY A 319 16.73 -35.14 -5.75
C GLY A 319 17.45 -34.34 -6.83
N LYS A 320 16.77 -33.94 -7.92
CA LYS A 320 17.39 -33.26 -9.07
C LYS A 320 17.34 -31.73 -8.98
N GLY A 321 16.95 -31.20 -7.84
CA GLY A 321 16.80 -29.76 -7.61
C GLY A 321 16.05 -29.45 -6.32
N ARG A 322 15.79 -28.16 -6.12
CA ARG A 322 15.08 -27.59 -4.97
C ARG A 322 13.85 -26.83 -5.44
N SER A 323 12.72 -27.10 -4.82
CA SER A 323 11.53 -26.25 -4.93
C SER A 323 11.64 -25.11 -3.93
N LEU A 324 11.21 -23.93 -4.34
CA LEU A 324 11.19 -22.70 -3.55
C LEU A 324 9.78 -22.17 -3.50
N GLU A 325 9.38 -21.70 -2.32
CA GLU A 325 8.10 -21.04 -2.09
C GLU A 325 8.38 -19.75 -1.33
N ALA A 326 7.81 -18.65 -1.82
CA ALA A 326 7.79 -17.37 -1.12
C ALA A 326 6.34 -16.91 -0.99
N GLN A 327 5.93 -16.52 0.21
CA GLN A 327 4.56 -16.13 0.50
C GLN A 327 4.49 -14.75 1.15
N MET A 328 3.37 -14.07 0.92
CA MET A 328 2.93 -12.86 1.62
C MET A 328 1.43 -12.97 1.85
N ASN A 329 0.99 -12.88 3.10
CA ASN A 329 -0.42 -12.93 3.45
C ASN A 329 -0.79 -11.59 4.05
N ALA A 330 -1.12 -10.62 3.21
CA ALA A 330 -1.27 -9.22 3.60
C ALA A 330 -2.62 -8.65 3.19
N LEU A 331 -3.22 -7.85 4.07
CA LEU A 331 -4.39 -7.03 3.78
C LEU A 331 -4.16 -5.59 4.26
N SER A 332 -3.93 -4.70 3.29
CA SER A 332 -3.88 -3.24 3.46
C SER A 332 -5.27 -2.65 3.27
N TYR A 333 -5.75 -1.85 4.21
CA TYR A 333 -7.07 -1.19 4.13
C TYR A 333 -7.09 0.17 4.85
N CYS A 334 -8.09 0.97 4.50
CA CYS A 334 -8.42 2.23 5.17
C CYS A 334 -9.54 1.99 6.19
N VAL A 335 -9.35 2.41 7.44
CA VAL A 335 -10.36 2.24 8.51
C VAL A 335 -11.55 3.20 8.33
N ARG A 336 -11.37 4.30 7.61
CA ARG A 336 -12.43 5.29 7.34
C ARG A 336 -12.54 5.61 5.85
N PRO A 337 -13.06 4.66 5.03
CA PRO A 337 -13.07 4.81 3.58
C PRO A 337 -13.92 5.99 3.10
N LYS A 338 -14.89 6.47 3.89
CA LYS A 338 -15.67 7.68 3.57
C LYS A 338 -14.82 8.94 3.37
N ALA A 339 -13.62 9.00 3.96
CA ALA A 339 -12.69 10.11 3.78
C ALA A 339 -11.94 10.08 2.44
N LEU A 340 -12.06 9.00 1.66
CA LEU A 340 -11.40 8.85 0.37
C LEU A 340 -12.22 9.51 -0.72
N ILE A 341 -11.59 10.44 -1.45
CA ILE A 341 -12.27 11.23 -2.47
C ILE A 341 -11.68 10.89 -3.84
N LYS A 342 -12.56 10.64 -4.80
CA LYS A 342 -12.20 10.46 -6.20
C LYS A 342 -12.43 11.76 -6.97
N GLY A 343 -11.51 12.11 -7.86
CA GLY A 343 -11.66 13.22 -8.78
C GLY A 343 -11.39 12.83 -10.23
N LYS A 344 -11.89 13.65 -11.14
CA LYS A 344 -11.71 13.52 -12.59
C LYS A 344 -11.34 14.86 -13.21
N ARG A 345 -10.65 14.77 -14.34
CA ARG A 345 -10.17 15.91 -15.14
C ARG A 345 -11.31 16.75 -15.71
N THR A 346 -12.32 16.07 -16.27
CA THR A 346 -13.48 16.60 -17.03
C THR A 346 -14.78 16.10 -16.46
#